data_AF-A0A428W4X0-F1
#
_entry.id   AF-A0A428W4X0-F1
#
_cell.length_a   1.000
_cell.length_b   1.000
_cell.length_c   1.000
_cell.angle_alpha   90.00
_cell.angle_beta   90.00
_cell.angle_gamma   90.00
#
_symmetry.space_group_name_H-M   'P 1'
#
loop_
_entity.id
_entity.type
_entity.pdbx_description
1 polymer ?
#
loop_
_entity_poly.entity_id
_entity_poly.type
_entity_poly.pdbx_seq_one_letter_code
_entity_poly.pdbx_strand_id
1 'polypeptide(L)'
;MTATVTDTAFFDTDFLRLLRGGLALSVHAGDWRLDTPDGPVRFAGSDLGVPPALFRLLRAYTRDDELVPVAHLSGGGISRLREAVGDRIVAPARPPDGAARGVVLRHFRTQLAALAAADLAVRQGRPDAVHRMRVAARRLRGVLSAYSEVLGGRKLVREVSRSLRWLGGELAPARDTEVQWARSCPWADERSDAYSVALAEQAGAWTRCALDSRRYVQLMNALDVLEVVLAEEPRRKWRKAARRPAAKVLPGLLHIAATDVDERVARVSALPAGPERDHAVHDVRKAAKKAPLRAGGRRCEARSARVPGPARRVPGRRRRAGALARAGGPGRPGSRWRGCRGRPLCPSIACGVARATRGPSSFVDVIPRRDVSPHDR
;
A
#
# COMPACT_ATOMS: atom_id res chain seq x y z
N MET A 1 31.19 43.75 2.73
CA MET A 1 30.26 42.84 3.43
C MET A 1 29.91 41.72 2.46
N THR A 2 30.63 40.61 2.54
CA THR A 2 30.33 39.40 1.78
C THR A 2 29.02 38.83 2.33
N ALA A 3 27.94 38.92 1.56
CA ALA A 3 26.73 38.19 1.88
C ALA A 3 27.11 36.70 1.93
N THR A 4 27.10 36.12 3.12
CA THR A 4 27.22 34.68 3.30
C THR A 4 26.07 34.07 2.51
N VAL A 5 26.37 33.52 1.35
CA VAL A 5 25.41 32.74 0.57
C VAL A 5 25.01 31.59 1.49
N THR A 6 23.81 31.68 2.05
CA THR A 6 23.33 30.68 3.00
C THR A 6 23.01 29.42 2.21
N ASP A 7 24.00 28.54 2.16
CA ASP A 7 24.01 27.37 1.29
C ASP A 7 22.99 26.34 1.80
N THR A 8 22.14 25.85 0.91
CA THR A 8 21.14 24.84 1.23
C THR A 8 21.71 23.48 0.84
N ALA A 9 21.92 22.63 1.82
CA ALA A 9 22.41 21.27 1.59
C ALA A 9 21.24 20.35 1.24
N PHE A 10 21.36 19.61 0.14
CA PHE A 10 20.40 18.62 -0.31
C PHE A 10 20.90 17.22 0.00
N PHE A 11 20.01 16.37 0.50
CA PHE A 11 20.29 15.00 0.91
C PHE A 11 19.49 14.00 0.05
N ASP A 12 20.14 12.93 -0.35
CA ASP A 12 19.52 11.77 -1.00
C ASP A 12 20.39 10.54 -0.75
N THR A 13 19.91 9.37 -1.14
CA THR A 13 20.72 8.17 -1.30
C THR A 13 21.73 8.33 -2.44
N ASP A 14 22.79 7.52 -2.45
CA ASP A 14 23.79 7.50 -3.53
C ASP A 14 23.20 7.36 -4.94
N PHE A 15 22.06 6.66 -5.04
CA PHE A 15 21.33 6.39 -6.27
C PHE A 15 20.20 7.39 -6.57
N LEU A 16 20.12 8.50 -5.82
CA LEU A 16 19.12 9.56 -6.00
C LEU A 16 17.67 9.07 -5.94
N ARG A 17 17.37 8.12 -5.03
CA ARG A 17 16.05 7.48 -4.88
C ARG A 17 14.95 8.49 -4.53
N LEU A 18 15.22 9.50 -3.69
CA LEU A 18 14.24 10.53 -3.35
C LEU A 18 13.88 11.34 -4.60
N LEU A 19 14.90 11.84 -5.31
CA LEU A 19 14.73 12.67 -6.49
C LEU A 19 14.05 11.94 -7.66
N ARG A 20 14.38 10.66 -7.87
CA ARG A 20 13.69 9.76 -8.82
C ARG A 20 12.23 9.52 -8.41
N GLY A 21 11.97 9.51 -7.10
CA GLY A 21 10.64 9.44 -6.51
C GLY A 21 9.86 10.76 -6.54
N GLY A 22 10.47 11.85 -7.02
CA GLY A 22 9.85 13.18 -7.04
C GLY A 22 9.85 13.88 -5.67
N LEU A 23 10.80 13.55 -4.81
CA LEU A 23 11.02 14.19 -3.51
C LEU A 23 12.35 14.96 -3.52
N ALA A 24 12.45 16.00 -2.70
CA ALA A 24 13.74 16.64 -2.38
C ALA A 24 13.83 16.85 -0.87
N LEU A 25 14.92 16.39 -0.26
CA LEU A 25 15.22 16.64 1.14
C LEU A 25 16.34 17.67 1.21
N SER A 26 16.12 18.75 1.96
CA SER A 26 17.08 19.83 2.13
C SER A 26 17.15 20.27 3.58
N VAL A 27 18.27 20.85 3.98
CA VAL A 27 18.43 21.52 5.28
C VAL A 27 19.03 22.91 5.08
N HIS A 28 18.55 23.85 5.87
CA HIS A 28 19.04 25.22 5.90
C HIS A 28 19.03 25.74 7.34
N ALA A 29 20.22 25.98 7.90
CA ALA A 29 20.37 26.47 9.28
C ALA A 29 19.55 25.65 10.30
N GLY A 30 19.58 24.32 10.19
CA GLY A 30 18.84 23.38 11.03
C GLY A 30 17.36 23.17 10.68
N ASP A 31 16.77 23.95 9.76
CA ASP A 31 15.41 23.72 9.26
C ASP A 31 15.43 22.67 8.15
N TRP A 32 15.01 21.45 8.48
CA TRP A 32 14.91 20.36 7.53
C TRP A 32 13.58 20.45 6.78
N ARG A 33 13.65 20.39 5.46
CA ARG A 33 12.50 20.49 4.57
C ARG A 33 12.48 19.33 3.60
N LEU A 34 11.35 18.63 3.56
CA LEU A 34 11.04 17.61 2.57
C LEU A 34 9.99 18.16 1.61
N ASP A 35 10.38 18.45 0.37
CA ASP A 35 9.44 18.78 -0.69
C ASP A 35 8.80 17.50 -1.23
N THR A 36 7.46 17.44 -1.16
CA THR A 36 6.65 16.34 -1.69
C THR A 36 5.61 16.86 -2.68
N PRO A 37 5.05 16.02 -3.58
CA PRO A 37 3.95 16.41 -4.45
C PRO A 37 2.71 16.92 -3.71
N ASP A 38 2.50 16.49 -2.46
CA ASP A 38 1.36 16.88 -1.62
C ASP A 38 1.65 18.12 -0.75
N GLY A 39 2.81 18.75 -0.94
CA GLY A 39 3.28 19.93 -0.20
C GLY A 39 4.56 19.69 0.61
N PRO A 40 5.26 20.76 1.03
CA PRO A 40 6.47 20.65 1.83
C PRO A 40 6.15 20.23 3.28
N VAL A 41 7.05 19.45 3.89
CA VAL A 41 7.00 19.06 5.30
C VAL A 41 8.28 19.53 5.98
N ARG A 42 8.15 20.22 7.12
CA ARG A 42 9.27 20.74 7.90
C ARG A 42 9.56 19.87 9.12
N PHE A 43 10.83 19.80 9.49
CA PHE A 43 11.32 19.11 10.67
C PHE A 43 12.35 19.99 11.37
N ALA A 44 12.21 20.12 12.69
CA ALA A 44 13.27 20.68 13.50
C ALA A 44 14.42 19.67 13.58
N GLY A 45 15.66 20.14 13.44
CA GLY A 45 16.85 19.33 13.56
C GLY A 45 18.10 20.17 13.77
N SER A 46 19.25 19.52 13.65
CA SER A 46 20.54 20.20 13.54
C SER A 46 21.15 19.94 12.17
N ASP A 47 22.18 20.71 11.83
CA ASP A 47 22.97 20.49 10.60
C ASP A 47 23.97 19.32 10.75
N LEU A 48 24.02 18.69 11.93
CA LEU A 48 24.98 17.63 12.25
C LEU A 48 24.58 16.24 11.73
N GLY A 49 23.32 16.06 11.30
CA GLY A 49 22.87 14.78 10.76
C GLY A 49 21.37 14.73 10.51
N VAL A 50 20.96 13.80 9.65
CA VAL A 50 19.55 13.61 9.26
C VAL A 50 18.72 13.16 10.47
N PRO A 51 17.65 13.88 10.84
CA PRO A 51 16.74 13.49 11.92
C PRO A 51 16.25 12.02 11.80
N PRO A 52 16.28 11.21 12.88
CA PRO A 52 15.82 9.82 12.85
C PRO A 52 14.36 9.64 12.38
N ALA A 53 13.52 10.65 12.60
CA ALA A 53 12.14 10.67 12.11
C ALA A 53 12.05 10.65 10.57
N LEU A 54 12.99 11.29 9.86
CA LEU A 54 13.03 11.31 8.40
C LEU A 54 13.38 9.95 7.83
N PHE A 55 14.27 9.19 8.45
CA PHE A 55 14.56 7.82 8.02
C PHE A 55 13.32 6.93 8.05
N ARG A 56 12.53 7.00 9.13
CA ARG A 56 11.26 6.26 9.21
C ARG A 56 10.27 6.76 8.16
N LEU A 57 10.15 8.09 8.01
CA LEU A 57 9.22 8.71 7.08
C LEU A 57 9.50 8.35 5.61
N LEU A 58 10.79 8.33 5.23
CA LEU A 58 11.27 8.12 3.88
C LEU A 58 11.67 6.67 3.60
N ARG A 59 11.41 5.76 4.53
CA ARG A 59 11.80 4.34 4.45
C ARG A 59 11.35 3.67 3.15
N ALA A 60 10.14 3.98 2.70
CA ALA A 60 9.60 3.47 1.45
C ALA A 60 10.14 4.16 0.19
N TYR A 61 11.10 5.07 0.31
CA TYR A 61 11.94 5.54 -0.78
C TYR A 61 13.39 5.07 -0.62
N THR A 62 13.97 5.19 0.57
CA THR A 62 15.39 4.90 0.83
C THR A 62 15.70 3.42 1.01
N ARG A 63 14.74 2.59 1.46
CA ARG A 63 14.97 1.18 1.86
C ARG A 63 16.04 1.02 2.94
N ASP A 64 16.09 1.96 3.87
CA ASP A 64 17.12 2.06 4.91
C ASP A 64 18.53 2.35 4.36
N ASP A 65 18.67 2.70 3.08
CA ASP A 65 19.92 3.28 2.56
C ASP A 65 20.19 4.62 3.24
N GLU A 66 21.47 4.93 3.39
CA GLU A 66 21.95 6.17 4.01
C GLU A 66 21.54 7.39 3.17
N LEU A 67 21.21 8.49 3.86
CA LEU A 67 20.94 9.79 3.26
C LEU A 67 22.21 10.63 3.39
N VAL A 68 22.87 10.85 2.27
CA VAL A 68 24.13 11.59 2.17
C VAL A 68 23.92 12.94 1.50
N PRO A 69 24.76 13.95 1.77
CA PRO A 69 24.75 15.20 1.02
C PRO A 69 25.04 14.93 -0.48
N VAL A 70 24.18 15.41 -1.37
CA VAL A 70 24.32 15.22 -2.83
C VAL A 70 24.55 16.51 -3.60
N ALA A 71 24.16 17.66 -3.04
CA ALA A 71 24.38 18.97 -3.63
C ALA A 71 24.31 20.08 -2.56
N HIS A 72 25.00 21.18 -2.81
CA HIS A 72 24.90 22.43 -2.07
C HIS A 72 24.51 23.52 -3.05
N LEU A 73 23.37 24.19 -2.82
CA LEU A 73 22.83 25.20 -3.72
C LEU A 73 22.41 26.45 -2.94
N SER A 74 22.54 27.62 -3.59
CA SER A 74 22.11 28.94 -3.08
C SER A 74 20.58 29.12 -3.08
N GLY A 75 19.87 28.17 -2.49
CA GLY A 75 18.42 28.04 -2.46
C GLY A 75 17.84 27.32 -3.68
N GLY A 76 16.55 26.98 -3.60
CA GLY A 76 15.83 26.25 -4.63
C GLY A 76 15.03 25.09 -4.07
N GLY A 77 14.31 24.40 -4.96
CA GLY A 77 13.60 23.16 -4.63
C GLY A 77 13.98 22.06 -5.62
N ILE A 78 13.10 21.07 -5.72
CA ILE A 78 13.35 19.87 -6.53
C ILE A 78 13.79 20.13 -7.98
N SER A 79 13.30 21.20 -8.63
CA SER A 79 13.67 21.53 -10.02
C SER A 79 15.14 21.93 -10.15
N ARG A 80 15.65 22.77 -9.23
CA ARG A 80 17.07 23.16 -9.22
C ARG A 80 17.97 21.98 -8.84
N LEU A 81 17.55 21.16 -7.88
CA LEU A 81 18.28 19.95 -7.56
C LEU A 81 18.38 19.04 -8.79
N ARG A 82 17.28 18.83 -9.53
CA ARG A 82 17.29 18.05 -10.78
C ARG A 82 18.22 18.60 -11.84
N GLU A 83 18.30 19.92 -11.97
CA GLU A 83 19.24 20.56 -12.89
C GLU A 83 20.70 20.30 -12.46
N ALA A 84 21.00 20.46 -11.17
CA ALA A 84 22.35 20.30 -10.63
C ALA A 84 22.87 18.86 -10.68
N VAL A 85 22.02 17.85 -10.46
CA VAL A 85 22.41 16.43 -10.46
C VAL A 85 21.84 15.63 -11.63
N GLY A 86 21.34 16.31 -12.66
CA GLY A 86 20.61 15.71 -13.78
C GLY A 86 21.37 14.60 -14.50
N ASP A 87 22.67 14.81 -14.73
CA ASP A 87 23.53 13.85 -15.42
C ASP A 87 23.72 12.53 -14.65
N ARG A 88 23.53 12.55 -13.33
CA ARG A 88 23.56 11.33 -12.48
C ARG A 88 22.26 10.55 -12.56
N ILE A 89 21.16 11.17 -12.99
CA ILE A 89 19.90 10.50 -13.23
C ILE A 89 19.93 9.98 -14.67
N VAL A 90 20.38 8.74 -14.84
CA VAL A 90 20.28 8.06 -16.13
C VAL A 90 18.80 7.95 -16.51
N ALA A 91 18.34 8.85 -17.38
CA ALA A 91 17.07 8.68 -18.06
C ALA A 91 17.19 7.40 -18.91
N PRO A 92 16.20 6.49 -18.91
CA PRO A 92 16.29 5.32 -19.76
C PRO A 92 16.41 5.79 -21.21
N ALA A 93 17.57 5.55 -21.83
CA ALA A 93 17.88 5.95 -23.21
C ALA A 93 16.95 5.29 -24.25
N ARG A 94 16.09 4.37 -23.82
CA ARG A 94 15.23 3.60 -24.69
C ARG A 94 13.88 4.30 -24.87
N PRO A 95 13.48 4.64 -26.10
CA PRO A 95 12.14 5.16 -26.36
C PRO A 95 11.09 4.16 -25.86
N PRO A 96 9.89 4.64 -25.46
CA PRO A 96 8.85 3.79 -24.89
C PRO A 96 8.56 2.59 -25.81
N ASP A 97 8.93 1.39 -25.36
CA ASP A 97 8.74 0.16 -26.12
C ASP A 97 7.23 -0.13 -26.23
N GLY A 98 6.71 -0.10 -27.45
CA GLY A 98 5.33 -0.48 -27.77
C GLY A 98 5.05 -1.98 -27.58
N ALA A 99 6.07 -2.78 -27.24
CA ALA A 99 5.89 -4.17 -26.85
C ALA A 99 5.10 -4.32 -25.54
N ALA A 100 4.46 -5.48 -25.39
CA ALA A 100 3.65 -5.81 -24.22
C ALA A 100 4.43 -5.62 -22.91
N ARG A 101 5.71 -6.01 -22.88
CA ARG A 101 6.55 -5.86 -21.67
C ARG A 101 6.76 -4.40 -21.28
N GLY A 102 7.06 -3.52 -22.23
CA GLY A 102 7.27 -2.09 -21.95
C GLY A 102 6.04 -1.44 -21.35
N VAL A 103 4.85 -1.77 -21.88
CA VAL A 103 3.56 -1.29 -21.34
C VAL A 103 3.29 -1.81 -19.93
N VAL A 104 3.50 -3.11 -19.69
CA VAL A 104 3.30 -3.72 -18.37
C VAL A 104 4.29 -3.15 -17.35
N LEU A 105 5.57 -2.98 -17.70
CA LEU A 105 6.59 -2.42 -16.82
C LEU A 105 6.30 -0.97 -16.45
N ARG A 106 5.84 -0.14 -17.40
CA ARG A 106 5.38 1.23 -17.09
C ARG A 106 4.22 1.23 -16.11
N HIS A 107 3.24 0.35 -16.30
CA HIS A 107 2.13 0.24 -15.36
C HIS A 107 2.58 -0.27 -13.98
N PHE A 108 3.50 -1.23 -13.93
CA PHE A 108 4.12 -1.71 -12.70
C PHE A 108 4.84 -0.58 -11.95
N ARG A 109 5.71 0.19 -12.63
CA ARG A 109 6.39 1.37 -12.07
C ARG A 109 5.40 2.40 -11.51
N THR A 110 4.29 2.63 -12.21
CA THR A 110 3.22 3.52 -11.73
C THR A 110 2.63 3.03 -10.40
N GLN A 111 2.39 1.73 -10.26
CA GLN A 111 1.85 1.18 -9.01
C GLN A 111 2.90 1.12 -7.90
N LEU A 112 4.18 0.92 -8.23
CA LEU A 112 5.29 0.99 -7.27
C LEU A 112 5.44 2.41 -6.71
N ALA A 113 5.43 3.43 -7.57
CA ALA A 113 5.43 4.83 -7.15
C ALA A 113 4.20 5.19 -6.30
N ALA A 114 3.02 4.68 -6.67
CA ALA A 114 1.80 4.88 -5.88
C ALA A 114 1.87 4.19 -4.50
N LEU A 115 2.51 3.03 -4.39
CA LEU A 115 2.79 2.39 -3.10
C LEU A 115 3.77 3.24 -2.28
N ALA A 116 4.81 3.74 -2.95
CA ALA A 116 5.75 4.79 -2.54
C ALA A 116 5.09 5.93 -1.75
N ALA A 117 4.33 6.71 -2.49
CA ALA A 117 3.65 7.90 -2.02
C ALA A 117 2.60 7.58 -0.95
N ALA A 118 1.91 6.44 -1.06
CA ALA A 118 0.93 6.04 -0.06
C ALA A 118 1.56 5.66 1.28
N ASP A 119 2.75 5.05 1.30
CA ASP A 119 3.49 4.80 2.54
C ASP A 119 3.83 6.12 3.25
N LEU A 120 4.42 7.06 2.52
CA LEU A 120 4.74 8.40 3.02
C LEU A 120 3.48 9.07 3.60
N ALA A 121 2.36 9.03 2.87
CA ALA A 121 1.10 9.59 3.32
C ALA A 121 0.54 8.89 4.57
N VAL A 122 0.70 7.57 4.71
CA VAL A 122 0.30 6.83 5.93
C VAL A 122 1.13 7.27 7.12
N ARG A 123 2.44 7.43 6.94
CA ARG A 123 3.36 7.88 7.99
C ARG A 123 3.12 9.33 8.42
N GLN A 124 2.64 10.16 7.50
CA GLN A 124 2.18 11.53 7.77
C GLN A 124 0.77 11.60 8.39
N GLY A 125 0.08 10.47 8.56
CA GLY A 125 -1.30 10.45 9.07
C GLY A 125 -2.33 11.09 8.11
N ARG A 126 -2.06 11.11 6.80
CA ARG A 126 -2.97 11.72 5.84
C ARG A 126 -4.27 10.90 5.69
N PRO A 127 -5.42 11.57 5.49
CA PRO A 127 -6.68 10.88 5.27
C PRO A 127 -6.63 10.00 4.02
N ASP A 128 -7.35 8.87 4.07
CA ASP A 128 -7.46 7.86 3.01
C ASP A 128 -6.11 7.25 2.55
N ALA A 129 -5.00 7.53 3.25
CA ALA A 129 -3.68 7.03 2.85
C ALA A 129 -3.59 5.50 2.92
N VAL A 130 -4.17 4.89 3.98
CA VAL A 130 -4.23 3.43 4.14
C VAL A 130 -5.03 2.81 2.99
N HIS A 131 -6.15 3.42 2.61
CA HIS A 131 -6.94 2.95 1.46
C HIS A 131 -6.12 2.99 0.17
N ARG A 132 -5.46 4.12 -0.12
CA ARG A 132 -4.59 4.29 -1.30
C ARG A 132 -3.48 3.24 -1.32
N MET A 133 -2.82 3.00 -0.19
CA MET A 133 -1.75 1.99 -0.07
C MET A 133 -2.26 0.57 -0.34
N ARG A 134 -3.43 0.22 0.21
CA ARG A 134 -4.10 -1.07 -0.06
C ARG A 134 -4.45 -1.23 -1.53
N VAL A 135 -4.92 -0.15 -2.17
CA VAL A 135 -5.23 -0.15 -3.61
C VAL A 135 -3.96 -0.37 -4.43
N ALA A 136 -2.86 0.32 -4.12
CA ALA A 136 -1.57 0.15 -4.80
C ALA A 136 -1.03 -1.29 -4.66
N ALA A 137 -1.00 -1.82 -3.43
CA ALA A 137 -0.54 -3.19 -3.16
C ALA A 137 -1.41 -4.24 -3.89
N ARG A 138 -2.73 -4.04 -3.91
CA ARG A 138 -3.67 -4.90 -4.66
C ARG A 138 -3.45 -4.81 -6.16
N ARG A 139 -3.25 -3.61 -6.71
CA ARG A 139 -3.00 -3.42 -8.15
C ARG A 139 -1.68 -4.04 -8.57
N LEU A 140 -0.61 -3.89 -7.79
CA LEU A 140 0.65 -4.62 -8.01
C LEU A 140 0.42 -6.13 -8.11
N ARG A 141 -0.34 -6.71 -7.17
CA ARG A 141 -0.71 -8.15 -7.24
C ARG A 141 -1.51 -8.49 -8.50
N GLY A 142 -2.43 -7.61 -8.92
CA GLY A 142 -3.19 -7.78 -10.16
C GLY A 142 -2.29 -7.83 -11.39
N VAL A 143 -1.35 -6.89 -11.50
CA VAL A 143 -0.34 -6.84 -12.57
C VAL A 143 0.48 -8.12 -12.62
N LEU A 144 1.03 -8.53 -11.47
CA LEU A 144 1.85 -9.73 -11.33
C LEU A 144 1.09 -11.01 -11.72
N SER A 145 -0.19 -11.08 -11.39
CA SER A 145 -1.04 -12.23 -11.74
C SER A 145 -1.41 -12.23 -13.22
N ALA A 146 -1.96 -11.13 -13.73
CA ALA A 146 -2.55 -11.03 -15.06
C ALA A 146 -1.49 -11.04 -16.18
N TYR A 147 -0.29 -10.53 -15.91
CA TYR A 147 0.78 -10.42 -16.91
C TYR A 147 1.95 -11.37 -16.62
N SER A 148 1.73 -12.42 -15.84
CA SER A 148 2.77 -13.40 -15.51
C SER A 148 3.44 -14.03 -16.74
N GLU A 149 2.71 -14.21 -17.84
CA GLU A 149 3.24 -14.70 -19.12
C GLU A 149 4.18 -13.71 -19.83
N VAL A 150 3.98 -12.41 -19.60
CA VAL A 150 4.80 -11.32 -20.15
C VAL A 150 6.03 -11.08 -19.26
N LEU A 151 5.83 -11.11 -17.94
CA LEU A 151 6.88 -10.82 -16.96
C LEU A 151 7.87 -11.99 -16.79
N GLY A 152 7.40 -13.24 -16.88
CA GLY A 152 8.23 -14.41 -16.56
C GLY A 152 8.46 -14.54 -15.05
N GLY A 153 9.53 -15.26 -14.65
CA GLY A 153 9.97 -15.29 -13.25
C GLY A 153 8.94 -15.82 -12.23
N ARG A 154 8.20 -16.89 -12.53
CA ARG A 154 7.08 -17.40 -11.70
C ARG A 154 7.38 -17.56 -10.21
N LYS A 155 8.60 -17.94 -9.83
CA LYS A 155 8.99 -18.06 -8.41
C LYS A 155 9.03 -16.68 -7.74
N LEU A 156 9.80 -15.74 -8.28
CA LEU A 156 9.92 -14.38 -7.74
C LEU A 156 8.56 -13.65 -7.71
N VAL A 157 7.77 -13.76 -8.78
CA VAL A 157 6.42 -13.18 -8.85
C VAL A 157 5.50 -13.71 -7.74
N ARG A 158 5.57 -15.02 -7.43
CA ARG A 158 4.79 -15.62 -6.33
C ARG A 158 5.25 -15.13 -4.95
N GLU A 159 6.55 -15.05 -4.73
CA GLU A 159 7.14 -14.53 -3.48
C GLU A 159 6.70 -13.09 -3.22
N VAL A 160 6.91 -12.20 -4.19
CA VAL A 160 6.48 -10.79 -4.12
C VAL A 160 4.96 -10.69 -3.93
N SER A 161 4.17 -11.50 -4.64
CA SER A 161 2.71 -11.53 -4.46
C SER A 161 2.26 -11.98 -3.08
N ARG A 162 3.02 -12.85 -2.40
CA ARG A 162 2.76 -13.26 -1.02
C ARG A 162 3.09 -12.14 -0.05
N SER A 163 4.21 -11.45 -0.24
CA SER A 163 4.59 -10.28 0.58
C SER A 163 3.62 -9.11 0.42
N LEU A 164 3.14 -8.83 -0.80
CA LEU A 164 2.07 -7.83 -1.02
C LEU A 164 0.74 -8.25 -0.38
N ARG A 165 0.46 -9.56 -0.29
CA ARG A 165 -0.73 -10.07 0.42
C ARG A 165 -0.61 -9.88 1.92
N TRP A 166 0.58 -10.16 2.48
CA TRP A 166 0.89 -9.89 3.87
C TRP A 166 0.69 -8.41 4.20
N LEU A 167 1.28 -7.49 3.43
CA LEU A 167 1.08 -6.04 3.62
C LEU A 167 -0.41 -5.67 3.58
N GLY A 168 -1.18 -6.24 2.65
CA GLY A 168 -2.62 -6.07 2.61
C GLY A 168 -3.38 -6.66 3.82
N GLY A 169 -2.79 -7.61 4.55
CA GLY A 169 -3.32 -8.08 5.83
C GLY A 169 -3.05 -7.07 6.95
N GLU A 170 -1.81 -6.59 7.04
CA GLU A 170 -1.38 -5.60 8.06
C GLU A 170 -2.16 -4.28 7.97
N LEU A 171 -2.50 -3.85 6.75
CA LEU A 171 -3.29 -2.64 6.50
C LEU A 171 -4.80 -2.83 6.70
N ALA A 172 -5.29 -4.06 6.90
CA ALA A 172 -6.73 -4.33 6.93
C ALA A 172 -7.42 -3.74 8.16
N PRO A 173 -6.92 -3.92 9.40
CA PRO A 173 -7.55 -3.35 10.59
C PRO A 173 -7.76 -1.85 10.49
N ALA A 174 -6.73 -1.10 10.09
CA ALA A 174 -6.82 0.36 9.97
C ALA A 174 -7.89 0.79 8.96
N ARG A 175 -7.96 0.13 7.78
CA ARG A 175 -8.99 0.44 6.80
C ARG A 175 -10.39 0.03 7.26
N ASP A 176 -10.51 -1.09 7.96
CA ASP A 176 -11.80 -1.57 8.43
C ASP A 176 -12.33 -0.65 9.53
N THR A 177 -11.47 -0.09 10.39
CA THR A 177 -11.84 0.97 11.35
C THR A 177 -12.30 2.24 10.64
N GLU A 178 -11.56 2.74 9.63
CA GLU A 178 -11.97 3.91 8.84
C GLU A 178 -13.35 3.72 8.18
N VAL A 179 -13.62 2.53 7.63
CA VAL A 179 -14.87 2.22 6.95
C VAL A 179 -16.02 2.04 7.93
N GLN A 180 -15.76 1.39 9.07
CA GLN A 180 -16.76 1.23 10.13
C GLN A 180 -17.16 2.60 10.67
N TRP A 181 -16.19 3.44 11.03
CA TRP A 181 -16.43 4.80 11.49
C TRP A 181 -17.23 5.62 10.47
N ALA A 182 -16.84 5.63 9.20
CA ALA A 182 -17.55 6.36 8.15
C ALA A 182 -19.02 5.91 7.97
N ARG A 183 -19.35 4.68 8.39
CA ARG A 183 -20.73 4.17 8.36
C ARG A 183 -21.48 4.46 9.64
N SER A 184 -20.83 4.43 10.80
CA SER A 184 -21.49 4.57 12.10
C SER A 184 -21.56 6.01 12.60
N CYS A 185 -20.66 6.89 12.17
CA CYS A 185 -20.54 8.28 12.64
C CYS A 185 -21.88 9.07 12.65
N PRO A 186 -22.78 8.95 11.65
CA PRO A 186 -24.07 9.65 11.70
C PRO A 186 -24.99 9.27 12.86
N TRP A 187 -24.72 8.15 13.54
CA TRP A 187 -25.49 7.63 14.68
C TRP A 187 -24.64 7.46 15.94
N ALA A 188 -23.41 7.98 15.93
CA ALA A 188 -22.48 7.78 17.02
C ALA A 188 -22.77 8.76 18.16
N ASP A 189 -22.61 8.26 19.39
CA ASP A 189 -22.59 9.07 20.62
C ASP A 189 -21.15 9.28 21.08
N GLU A 190 -20.95 10.12 22.10
CA GLU A 190 -19.62 10.45 22.63
C GLU A 190 -18.79 9.20 22.98
N ARG A 191 -19.43 8.17 23.53
CA ARG A 191 -18.77 6.90 23.88
C ARG A 191 -18.33 6.14 22.64
N SER A 192 -19.17 6.07 21.62
CA SER A 192 -18.86 5.40 20.34
C SER A 192 -17.76 6.13 19.57
N ASP A 193 -17.72 7.46 19.66
CA ASP A 193 -16.69 8.30 19.08
C ASP A 193 -15.33 8.02 19.76
N ALA A 194 -15.29 8.09 21.08
CA ALA A 194 -14.08 7.81 21.85
C ALA A 194 -13.55 6.39 21.59
N TYR A 195 -14.44 5.40 21.51
CA TYR A 195 -14.07 4.02 21.15
C TYR A 195 -13.49 3.93 19.74
N SER A 196 -14.08 4.61 18.77
CA SER A 196 -13.63 4.60 17.38
C SER A 196 -12.25 5.25 17.22
N VAL A 197 -12.00 6.35 17.94
CA VAL A 197 -10.68 7.00 18.01
C VAL A 197 -9.63 6.07 18.59
N ALA A 198 -9.91 5.41 19.71
CA ALA A 198 -8.99 4.47 20.33
C ALA A 198 -8.65 3.28 19.41
N LEU A 199 -9.66 2.73 18.71
CA LEU A 199 -9.47 1.65 17.75
C LEU A 199 -8.66 2.11 16.53
N ALA A 200 -8.88 3.34 16.06
CA ALA A 200 -8.14 3.92 14.95
C ALA A 200 -6.66 4.13 15.31
N GLU A 201 -6.37 4.63 16.51
CA GLU A 201 -5.00 4.77 17.02
C GLU A 201 -4.29 3.42 17.14
N GLN A 202 -4.95 2.41 17.71
CA GLN A 202 -4.39 1.07 17.82
C GLN A 202 -4.07 0.47 16.44
N ALA A 203 -5.01 0.57 15.49
CA ALA A 203 -4.83 0.05 14.14
C ALA A 203 -3.78 0.85 13.34
N GLY A 204 -3.68 2.16 13.58
CA GLY A 204 -2.63 3.03 13.04
C GLY A 204 -1.25 2.64 13.57
N ALA A 205 -1.12 2.39 14.87
CA ALA A 205 0.11 1.91 15.49
C ALA A 205 0.54 0.55 14.92
N TRP A 206 -0.40 -0.39 14.79
CA TRP A 206 -0.15 -1.69 14.14
C TRP A 206 0.39 -1.52 12.72
N THR A 207 -0.25 -0.65 11.93
CA THR A 207 0.19 -0.33 10.57
C THR A 207 1.61 0.22 10.56
N ARG A 208 1.91 1.21 11.42
CA ARG A 208 3.26 1.81 11.52
C ARG A 208 4.32 0.77 11.90
N CYS A 209 4.04 -0.11 12.86
CA CYS A 209 4.92 -1.22 13.22
C CYS A 209 5.20 -2.16 12.04
N ALA A 210 4.18 -2.49 11.25
CA ALA A 210 4.35 -3.32 10.07
C ALA A 210 5.21 -2.65 9.00
N LEU A 211 5.02 -1.35 8.75
CA LEU A 211 5.83 -0.55 7.82
C LEU A 211 7.26 -0.35 8.33
N ASP A 212 7.47 -0.37 9.64
CA ASP A 212 8.79 -0.31 10.27
C ASP A 212 9.49 -1.67 10.39
N SER A 213 8.85 -2.74 9.91
CA SER A 213 9.44 -4.07 9.96
C SER A 213 10.48 -4.29 8.85
N ARG A 214 11.49 -5.11 9.14
CA ARG A 214 12.45 -5.61 8.13
C ARG A 214 11.75 -6.28 6.95
N ARG A 215 10.61 -6.93 7.19
CA ARG A 215 9.82 -7.59 6.16
C ARG A 215 9.26 -6.61 5.13
N TYR A 216 8.86 -5.42 5.55
CA TYR A 216 8.40 -4.37 4.63
C TYR A 216 9.54 -3.89 3.74
N VAL A 217 10.72 -3.61 4.31
CA VAL A 217 11.90 -3.21 3.54
C VAL A 217 12.33 -4.29 2.54
N GLN A 218 12.31 -5.56 2.95
CA GLN A 218 12.54 -6.70 2.06
C GLN A 218 11.53 -6.77 0.90
N LEU A 219 10.25 -6.45 1.13
CA LEU A 219 9.25 -6.35 0.08
C LEU A 219 9.60 -5.22 -0.91
N MET A 220 9.97 -4.04 -0.42
CA MET A 220 10.34 -2.91 -1.27
C MET A 220 11.60 -3.22 -2.10
N ASN A 221 12.62 -3.81 -1.49
CA ASN A 221 13.82 -4.29 -2.18
C ASN A 221 13.49 -5.36 -3.23
N ALA A 222 12.60 -6.31 -2.93
CA ALA A 222 12.19 -7.33 -3.90
C ALA A 222 11.41 -6.75 -5.09
N LEU A 223 10.66 -5.66 -4.87
CA LEU A 223 9.99 -4.92 -5.94
C LEU A 223 10.99 -4.17 -6.82
N ASP A 224 12.02 -3.55 -6.24
CA ASP A 224 13.10 -2.88 -6.97
C ASP A 224 13.92 -3.88 -7.80
N VAL A 225 14.34 -5.00 -7.19
CA VAL A 225 15.03 -6.09 -7.90
C VAL A 225 14.18 -6.61 -9.05
N LEU A 226 12.87 -6.80 -8.82
CA LEU A 226 11.97 -7.22 -9.88
C LEU A 226 11.88 -6.17 -10.99
N GLU A 227 11.80 -4.88 -10.66
CA GLU A 227 11.78 -3.79 -11.63
C GLU A 227 13.05 -3.79 -12.50
N VAL A 228 14.22 -3.84 -11.88
CA VAL A 228 15.53 -3.85 -12.56
C VAL A 228 15.69 -5.10 -13.43
N VAL A 229 15.42 -6.28 -12.89
CA VAL A 229 15.47 -7.53 -13.66
C VAL A 229 14.52 -7.45 -14.85
N LEU A 230 13.34 -6.84 -14.68
CA LEU A 230 12.39 -6.69 -15.77
C LEU A 230 12.85 -5.68 -16.82
N ALA A 231 13.53 -4.61 -16.42
CA ALA A 231 14.03 -3.55 -17.30
C ALA A 231 15.27 -3.98 -18.10
N GLU A 232 16.25 -4.57 -17.42
CA GLU A 232 17.59 -4.84 -17.95
C GLU A 232 17.71 -6.19 -18.69
N GLU A 233 16.71 -7.07 -18.57
CA GLU A 233 16.77 -8.37 -19.23
C GLU A 233 16.93 -8.19 -20.76
N PRO A 234 17.95 -8.81 -21.39
CA PRO A 234 18.14 -8.69 -22.83
C PRO A 234 16.92 -9.17 -23.61
N ARG A 235 16.49 -8.39 -24.61
CA ARG A 235 15.27 -8.66 -25.41
C ARG A 235 15.22 -10.07 -26.03
N ARG A 236 16.39 -10.67 -26.33
CA ARG A 236 16.50 -12.06 -26.80
C ARG A 236 16.01 -13.12 -25.79
N LYS A 237 16.17 -12.86 -24.48
CA LYS A 237 15.75 -13.75 -23.39
C LYS A 237 14.27 -13.61 -23.05
N TRP A 238 13.60 -12.56 -23.52
CA TRP A 238 12.18 -12.34 -23.26
C TRP A 238 11.31 -13.46 -23.82
N ARG A 239 10.15 -13.68 -23.20
CA ARG A 239 9.12 -14.58 -23.75
C ARG A 239 8.54 -14.02 -25.05
N LYS A 240 7.99 -14.89 -25.91
CA LYS A 240 7.33 -14.46 -27.16
C LYS A 240 6.24 -13.41 -26.91
N ALA A 241 5.39 -13.62 -25.91
CA ALA A 241 4.34 -12.67 -25.52
C ALA A 241 4.90 -11.29 -25.12
N ALA A 242 6.07 -11.25 -24.48
CA ALA A 242 6.71 -10.03 -24.01
C ALA A 242 7.27 -9.15 -25.15
N ARG A 243 7.73 -9.77 -26.24
CA ARG A 243 8.32 -9.08 -27.40
C ARG A 243 7.31 -8.51 -28.39
N ARG A 244 6.10 -9.09 -28.43
CA ARG A 244 5.05 -8.72 -29.38
C ARG A 244 4.42 -7.36 -29.03
N PRO A 245 3.84 -6.64 -30.01
CA PRO A 245 3.15 -5.38 -29.75
C PRO A 245 2.07 -5.52 -28.68
N ALA A 246 2.00 -4.58 -27.74
CA ALA A 246 1.07 -4.60 -26.62
C ALA A 246 -0.39 -4.71 -27.09
N ALA A 247 -0.74 -4.01 -28.17
CA ALA A 247 -2.07 -4.05 -28.78
C ALA A 247 -2.51 -5.45 -29.23
N LYS A 248 -1.57 -6.36 -29.52
CA LYS A 248 -1.87 -7.74 -29.95
C LYS A 248 -1.92 -8.75 -28.79
N VAL A 249 -1.34 -8.41 -27.63
CA VAL A 249 -1.18 -9.36 -26.51
C VAL A 249 -2.07 -9.01 -25.33
N LEU A 250 -2.03 -7.75 -24.89
CA LEU A 250 -2.70 -7.33 -23.67
C LEU A 250 -4.23 -7.47 -23.72
N PRO A 251 -4.93 -7.21 -24.84
CA PRO A 251 -6.37 -7.44 -24.90
C PRO A 251 -6.76 -8.89 -24.63
N GLY A 252 -5.99 -9.87 -25.12
CA GLY A 252 -6.24 -11.29 -24.87
C GLY A 252 -6.06 -11.65 -23.39
N LEU A 253 -4.99 -11.17 -22.76
CA LEU A 253 -4.76 -11.40 -21.32
C LEU A 253 -5.84 -10.74 -20.44
N LEU A 254 -6.29 -9.55 -20.82
CA LEU A 254 -7.40 -8.86 -20.15
C LEU A 254 -8.73 -9.58 -20.37
N HIS A 255 -8.95 -10.14 -21.56
CA HIS A 255 -10.16 -10.91 -21.85
C HIS A 255 -10.23 -12.16 -20.97
N ILE A 256 -9.13 -12.92 -20.83
CA ILE A 256 -9.08 -14.07 -19.90
C ILE A 256 -9.46 -13.67 -18.47
N ALA A 257 -8.94 -12.54 -17.98
CA ALA A 257 -9.28 -12.04 -16.66
C ALA A 257 -10.75 -11.60 -16.54
N ALA A 258 -11.36 -11.09 -17.61
CA ALA A 258 -12.77 -10.74 -17.66
C ALA A 258 -13.66 -11.99 -17.69
N THR A 259 -13.30 -12.99 -18.49
CA THR A 259 -14.03 -14.26 -18.59
C THR A 259 -14.05 -14.99 -17.24
N ASP A 260 -12.96 -15.01 -16.47
CA ASP A 260 -12.97 -15.57 -15.09
C ASP A 260 -13.99 -14.86 -14.18
N VAL A 261 -14.20 -13.55 -14.36
CA VAL A 261 -15.23 -12.80 -13.63
C VAL A 261 -16.62 -13.18 -14.12
N ASP A 262 -16.83 -13.23 -15.44
CA ASP A 262 -18.12 -13.54 -16.05
C ASP A 262 -18.58 -14.96 -15.68
N GLU A 263 -17.67 -15.94 -15.70
CA GLU A 263 -17.95 -17.31 -15.25
C GLU A 263 -18.35 -17.37 -13.77
N ARG A 264 -17.71 -16.58 -12.90
CA ARG A 264 -18.10 -16.49 -11.49
C ARG A 264 -19.48 -15.85 -11.32
N VAL A 265 -19.79 -14.83 -12.12
CA VAL A 265 -21.11 -14.18 -12.12
C VAL A 265 -22.20 -15.15 -12.59
N ALA A 266 -21.92 -15.95 -13.62
CA ALA A 266 -22.81 -17.01 -14.06
C ALA A 266 -23.08 -18.04 -12.94
N ARG A 267 -22.04 -18.46 -12.20
CA ARG A 267 -22.19 -19.34 -11.03
C ARG A 267 -23.05 -18.74 -9.93
N VAL A 268 -22.88 -17.45 -9.61
CA VAL A 268 -23.74 -16.75 -8.63
C VAL A 268 -25.21 -16.75 -9.05
N SER A 269 -25.46 -16.60 -10.35
CA SER A 269 -26.82 -16.53 -10.90
C SER A 269 -27.53 -17.88 -10.87
N ALA A 270 -26.78 -18.98 -10.86
CA ALA A 270 -27.31 -20.34 -10.75
C ALA A 270 -27.61 -20.80 -9.31
N LEU A 271 -27.16 -20.05 -8.29
CA LEU A 271 -27.34 -20.42 -6.88
C LEU A 271 -28.60 -19.76 -6.28
N PRO A 272 -29.38 -20.48 -5.46
CA PRO A 272 -30.48 -19.89 -4.70
C PRO A 272 -29.95 -18.91 -3.64
N ALA A 273 -30.84 -18.07 -3.08
CA ALA A 273 -30.46 -17.19 -1.98
C ALA A 273 -30.01 -18.01 -0.76
N GLY A 274 -28.82 -17.73 -0.26
CA GLY A 274 -28.24 -18.44 0.88
C GLY A 274 -26.73 -18.20 1.02
N PRO A 275 -26.10 -18.79 2.06
CA PRO A 275 -24.69 -18.57 2.39
C PRO A 275 -23.73 -18.89 1.23
N GLU A 276 -24.04 -19.93 0.45
CA GLU A 276 -23.23 -20.34 -0.71
C GLU A 276 -23.22 -19.27 -1.81
N ARG A 277 -24.38 -18.65 -2.06
CA ARG A 277 -24.49 -17.53 -3.02
C ARG A 277 -23.74 -16.31 -2.51
N ASP A 278 -23.77 -16.01 -1.22
CA ASP A 278 -23.03 -14.90 -0.63
C ASP A 278 -21.51 -15.10 -0.76
N HIS A 279 -21.03 -16.33 -0.54
CA HIS A 279 -19.64 -16.70 -0.78
C HIS A 279 -19.26 -16.55 -2.26
N ALA A 280 -20.12 -16.99 -3.18
CA ALA A 280 -19.89 -16.86 -4.61
C ALA A 280 -19.86 -15.38 -5.05
N VAL A 281 -20.74 -14.52 -4.52
CA VAL A 281 -20.74 -13.05 -4.75
C VAL A 281 -19.43 -12.45 -4.25
N HIS A 282 -18.96 -12.87 -3.08
CA HIS A 282 -17.69 -12.42 -2.54
C HIS A 282 -16.51 -12.83 -3.43
N ASP A 283 -16.56 -14.03 -4.03
CA ASP A 283 -15.53 -14.49 -4.96
C ASP A 283 -15.55 -13.79 -6.32
N VAL A 284 -16.72 -13.41 -6.85
CA VAL A 284 -16.85 -12.47 -7.97
C VAL A 284 -16.15 -11.16 -7.63
N ARG A 285 -16.48 -10.57 -6.48
CA ARG A 285 -15.89 -9.31 -6.03
C ARG A 285 -14.38 -9.41 -5.85
N LYS A 286 -13.85 -10.55 -5.36
CA LYS A 286 -12.40 -10.78 -5.29
C LYS A 286 -11.77 -10.84 -6.69
N ALA A 287 -12.40 -11.51 -7.64
CA ALA A 287 -11.91 -11.65 -9.02
C ALA A 287 -11.92 -10.31 -9.77
N ALA A 288 -13.03 -9.59 -9.75
CA ALA A 288 -13.17 -8.28 -10.40
C ALA A 288 -12.13 -7.27 -9.89
N LYS A 289 -11.77 -7.35 -8.62
CA LYS A 289 -10.72 -6.52 -8.01
C LYS A 289 -9.29 -6.89 -8.42
N LYS A 290 -9.04 -8.07 -8.98
CA LYS A 290 -7.72 -8.49 -9.45
C LYS A 290 -7.47 -8.08 -10.90
N ALA A 291 -8.52 -7.89 -11.70
CA ALA A 291 -8.39 -7.44 -13.07
C ALA A 291 -7.63 -6.10 -13.11
N PRO A 292 -6.49 -6.00 -13.83
CA PRO A 292 -5.84 -4.72 -14.07
C PRO A 292 -6.87 -3.80 -14.72
N LEU A 293 -7.15 -2.66 -14.11
CA LEU A 293 -8.09 -1.70 -14.66
C LEU A 293 -7.66 -1.39 -16.10
N ARG A 294 -8.56 -1.55 -17.06
CA ARG A 294 -8.38 -1.06 -18.43
C ARG A 294 -7.90 0.40 -18.36
N ALA A 295 -6.82 0.71 -19.07
CA ALA A 295 -6.52 2.10 -19.41
C ALA A 295 -7.67 2.59 -20.30
N GLY A 296 -8.63 3.32 -19.71
CA GLY A 296 -9.81 3.84 -20.39
C GLY A 296 -11.11 3.54 -19.64
N GLY A 297 -11.55 4.53 -18.85
CA GLY A 297 -12.97 4.88 -18.68
C GLY A 297 -13.90 3.87 -18.00
N ARG A 298 -14.03 4.03 -16.68
CA ARG A 298 -15.26 4.02 -15.83
C ARG A 298 -14.94 3.37 -14.50
N ARG A 299 -15.08 4.16 -13.42
CA ARG A 299 -15.05 3.67 -12.05
C ARG A 299 -16.26 2.76 -11.86
N CYS A 300 -16.05 1.46 -11.75
CA CYS A 300 -16.92 0.63 -10.92
C CYS A 300 -16.44 0.76 -9.47
N GLU A 301 -16.56 1.96 -8.90
CA GLU A 301 -16.77 2.04 -7.46
C GLU A 301 -18.16 1.46 -7.25
N ALA A 302 -18.19 0.20 -6.83
CA ALA A 302 -19.40 -0.43 -6.35
C ALA A 302 -19.88 0.35 -5.11
N ARG A 303 -20.55 1.49 -5.32
CA ARG A 303 -21.67 1.88 -4.48
C ARG A 303 -22.58 0.67 -4.45
N SER A 304 -22.86 0.18 -3.25
CA SER A 304 -23.79 -0.90 -2.97
C SER A 304 -24.94 -0.89 -3.97
N ALA A 305 -24.89 -1.79 -4.94
CA ALA A 305 -25.99 -2.00 -5.86
C ALA A 305 -27.18 -2.37 -5.00
N ARG A 306 -28.22 -1.51 -4.98
CA ARG A 306 -29.55 -1.98 -4.65
C ARG A 306 -29.83 -3.11 -5.61
N VAL A 307 -30.06 -4.30 -5.07
CA VAL A 307 -30.54 -5.45 -5.83
C VAL A 307 -31.84 -5.00 -6.51
N PRO A 308 -31.95 -5.04 -7.85
CA PRO A 308 -33.22 -4.85 -8.52
C PRO A 308 -34.15 -5.98 -8.08
N GLY A 309 -35.29 -5.65 -7.48
CA GLY A 309 -36.35 -6.62 -7.22
C GLY A 309 -36.83 -7.26 -8.53
N PRO A 310 -37.45 -8.45 -8.48
CA PRO A 310 -37.82 -9.20 -9.66
C PRO A 310 -38.78 -8.38 -10.55
N ALA A 311 -38.43 -8.28 -11.83
CA ALA A 311 -39.21 -7.62 -12.86
C ALA A 311 -40.61 -8.27 -12.95
N ARG A 312 -41.65 -7.50 -12.62
CA ARG A 312 -43.02 -7.88 -12.95
C ARG A 312 -43.22 -7.70 -14.45
N ARG A 313 -43.64 -8.79 -15.11
CA ARG A 313 -44.12 -8.80 -16.49
C ARG A 313 -45.20 -7.74 -16.68
N VAL A 314 -45.04 -6.90 -17.70
CA VAL A 314 -46.08 -5.99 -18.18
C VAL A 314 -46.80 -6.65 -19.35
N PRO A 315 -48.14 -6.75 -19.33
CA PRO A 315 -48.92 -6.78 -20.55
C PRO A 315 -49.78 -5.50 -20.68
N GLY A 316 -49.87 -5.01 -21.91
CA GLY A 316 -51.12 -4.53 -22.53
C GLY A 316 -51.84 -3.30 -21.95
N ARG A 317 -51.84 -2.23 -22.76
CA ARG A 317 -52.68 -1.01 -22.66
C ARG A 317 -54.16 -1.26 -22.29
N ARG A 318 -54.75 -0.38 -21.45
CA ARG A 318 -55.80 0.63 -21.80
C ARG A 318 -56.34 1.36 -20.54
N ARG A 319 -56.39 2.72 -20.64
CA ARG A 319 -57.34 3.74 -20.10
C ARG A 319 -58.28 3.31 -18.93
N ARG A 320 -58.43 4.01 -17.80
CA ARG A 320 -59.13 5.31 -17.55
C ARG A 320 -59.17 5.60 -16.02
N ALA A 321 -59.22 6.89 -15.69
CA ALA A 321 -59.78 7.63 -14.51
C ALA A 321 -60.03 6.96 -13.14
N GLY A 322 -59.72 7.73 -12.07
CA GLY A 322 -60.33 7.57 -10.75
C GLY A 322 -59.45 8.05 -9.60
N ALA A 323 -59.70 9.27 -9.10
CA ALA A 323 -59.15 9.79 -7.86
C ALA A 323 -59.73 9.05 -6.63
N LEU A 324 -58.94 8.84 -5.57
CA LEU A 324 -59.32 9.13 -4.17
C LEU A 324 -58.26 8.70 -3.14
N ALA A 325 -58.16 9.59 -2.14
CA ALA A 325 -57.90 9.34 -0.72
C ALA A 325 -56.48 8.97 -0.23
N ARG A 326 -55.90 9.97 0.45
CA ARG A 326 -54.97 9.86 1.58
C ARG A 326 -55.62 9.10 2.75
N ALA A 327 -54.86 8.24 3.43
CA ALA A 327 -54.92 8.05 4.89
C ALA A 327 -53.79 7.09 5.36
N GLY A 328 -53.20 7.38 6.52
CA GLY A 328 -52.72 6.35 7.44
C GLY A 328 -51.20 6.18 7.65
N GLY A 329 -50.62 7.06 8.48
CA GLY A 329 -49.80 6.80 9.69
C GLY A 329 -48.81 5.62 9.84
N PRO A 330 -47.85 5.73 10.80
CA PRO A 330 -46.57 5.03 10.78
C PRO A 330 -46.59 3.65 11.45
N GLY A 331 -45.87 2.69 10.85
CA GLY A 331 -45.64 1.36 11.42
C GLY A 331 -44.16 1.01 11.57
N ARG A 332 -43.66 1.10 12.80
CA ARG A 332 -42.59 0.24 13.37
C ARG A 332 -43.21 -0.38 14.65
N PRO A 333 -42.79 -1.56 15.17
CA PRO A 333 -41.42 -2.07 15.16
C PRO A 333 -41.26 -3.60 15.02
N GLY A 334 -39.99 -4.05 14.93
CA GLY A 334 -39.56 -5.28 15.60
C GLY A 334 -39.38 -6.54 14.75
N SER A 335 -38.15 -6.80 14.31
CA SER A 335 -37.67 -8.18 14.09
C SER A 335 -36.24 -8.34 14.58
N ARG A 336 -36.13 -8.62 15.88
CA ARG A 336 -35.38 -9.72 16.50
C ARG A 336 -34.09 -10.16 15.76
N TRP A 337 -32.94 -9.61 16.15
CA TRP A 337 -31.65 -10.28 15.99
C TRP A 337 -31.26 -10.96 17.31
N ARG A 338 -31.38 -12.28 17.36
CA ARG A 338 -30.71 -13.15 18.34
C ARG A 338 -29.76 -14.07 17.58
N GLY A 339 -28.56 -14.24 18.12
CA GLY A 339 -27.75 -15.44 17.88
C GLY A 339 -26.44 -15.20 17.13
N CYS A 340 -25.40 -14.78 17.86
CA CYS A 340 -24.05 -15.35 17.77
C CYS A 340 -23.27 -14.86 19.00
N ARG A 341 -23.42 -15.57 20.12
CA ARG A 341 -22.48 -15.51 21.25
C ARG A 341 -21.30 -16.41 20.90
N GLY A 342 -20.08 -15.90 21.01
CA GLY A 342 -18.87 -16.68 20.77
C GLY A 342 -17.58 -15.94 21.10
N ARG A 343 -17.23 -15.98 22.40
CA ARG A 343 -15.94 -15.68 23.05
C ARG A 343 -15.60 -14.22 23.44
N PRO A 344 -15.48 -13.93 24.76
CA PRO A 344 -14.80 -12.76 25.27
C PRO A 344 -13.28 -13.02 25.34
N LEU A 345 -12.47 -12.04 24.93
CA LEU A 345 -11.06 -11.99 25.32
C LEU A 345 -10.99 -11.32 26.70
N CYS A 346 -10.51 -12.07 27.70
CA CYS A 346 -10.24 -11.58 29.05
C CYS A 346 -9.22 -10.42 29.05
N PRO A 347 -9.39 -9.43 29.95
CA PRO A 347 -8.38 -8.44 30.27
C PRO A 347 -7.64 -8.82 31.58
N SER A 348 -6.32 -8.91 31.52
CA SER A 348 -5.44 -9.06 32.69
C SER A 348 -3.99 -9.00 32.18
N ILE A 349 -3.04 -8.20 32.66
CA ILE A 349 -2.87 -7.41 33.88
C ILE A 349 -1.74 -6.40 33.58
N ALA A 350 -1.89 -5.16 34.03
CA ALA A 350 -0.78 -4.25 34.30
C ALA A 350 -0.91 -3.78 35.76
N CYS A 351 0.01 -4.24 36.62
CA CYS A 351 0.46 -3.67 37.91
C CYS A 351 1.39 -4.72 38.55
N GLY A 352 2.57 -4.41 39.09
CA GLY A 352 3.14 -3.11 39.38
C GLY A 352 4.62 -3.17 39.73
N VAL A 353 5.18 -1.97 39.89
CA VAL A 353 6.50 -1.67 40.44
C VAL A 353 6.35 -1.44 41.94
N ALA A 354 7.09 -2.16 42.78
CA ALA A 354 7.65 -1.67 44.05
C ALA A 354 8.66 -2.67 44.67
N ARG A 355 9.72 -2.07 45.22
CA ARG A 355 10.98 -2.61 45.77
C ARG A 355 10.82 -3.47 47.03
N ALA A 356 11.78 -4.37 47.31
CA ALA A 356 12.86 -4.13 48.30
C ALA A 356 13.67 -5.40 48.68
N THR A 357 15.00 -5.26 48.56
CA THR A 357 16.07 -5.74 49.47
C THR A 357 16.20 -7.22 49.84
N ARG A 358 17.31 -7.85 49.41
CA ARG A 358 18.46 -8.34 50.24
C ARG A 358 19.35 -9.25 49.38
N GLY A 359 20.63 -8.88 49.18
CA GLY A 359 21.72 -9.84 48.92
C GLY A 359 22.42 -10.19 50.25
N PRO A 360 23.66 -10.73 50.26
CA PRO A 360 24.43 -11.39 49.19
C PRO A 360 25.08 -12.73 49.63
N SER A 361 25.73 -13.45 48.70
CA SER A 361 26.90 -14.34 48.89
C SER A 361 27.18 -15.00 47.52
N SER A 362 28.21 -14.69 46.74
CA SER A 362 29.69 -14.77 46.91
C SER A 362 30.26 -15.97 46.13
N PHE A 363 31.26 -15.68 45.27
CA PHE A 363 32.40 -16.54 44.86
C PHE A 363 32.08 -17.69 43.85
N VAL A 364 32.78 -17.97 42.74
CA VAL A 364 34.18 -17.77 42.29
C VAL A 364 34.29 -17.83 40.74
N ASP A 365 35.16 -16.98 40.17
CA ASP A 365 35.77 -17.05 38.83
C ASP A 365 36.77 -18.20 38.67
N VAL A 366 36.75 -18.97 37.58
CA VAL A 366 37.96 -19.67 37.08
C VAL A 366 37.98 -19.73 35.55
N ILE A 367 38.92 -18.98 34.96
CA ILE A 367 39.55 -19.21 33.65
C ILE A 367 40.93 -19.83 33.93
N PRO A 368 41.42 -20.80 33.13
CA PRO A 368 42.75 -20.66 32.53
C PRO A 368 42.75 -21.09 31.04
N ARG A 369 43.30 -20.28 30.12
CA ARG A 369 44.69 -20.15 29.66
C ARG A 369 45.10 -21.17 28.57
N ARG A 370 45.67 -20.57 27.52
CA ARG A 370 46.43 -21.17 26.41
C ARG A 370 47.71 -21.83 26.93
N ASP A 371 48.15 -22.89 26.27
CA ASP A 371 49.58 -23.19 26.09
C ASP A 371 49.85 -23.76 24.70
N VAL A 372 51.09 -23.54 24.28
CA VAL A 372 51.68 -23.68 22.94
C VAL A 372 52.26 -25.10 22.73
N SER A 373 52.31 -25.52 21.46
CA SER A 373 53.07 -26.62 20.79
C SER A 373 54.46 -26.97 21.39
N PRO A 374 55.15 -28.11 21.05
CA PRO A 374 55.22 -28.73 19.70
C PRO A 374 55.45 -30.28 19.59
N HIS A 375 55.56 -30.72 18.32
CA HIS A 375 56.24 -31.90 17.74
C HIS A 375 55.45 -33.12 17.20
N ASP A 376 55.76 -33.38 15.91
CA ASP A 376 55.95 -34.65 15.19
C ASP A 376 54.80 -35.64 15.00
N ARG A 377 54.15 -35.60 13.82
CA ARG A 377 54.44 -36.47 12.66
C ARG A 377 53.50 -36.20 11.50
#